data_AF-A0A964UGY6-F1
#
_entry.id   AF-A0A964UGY6-F1
#
_cell.length_a   1.000
_cell.length_b   1.000
_cell.length_c   1.000
_cell.angle_alpha   90.00
_cell.angle_beta   90.00
_cell.angle_gamma   90.00
#
_symmetry.space_group_name_H-M   'P 1'
#
loop_
_entity.id
_entity.type
_entity.pdbx_description
1 polymer ?
#
loop_
_entity_poly.entity_id
_entity_poly.type
_entity_poly.pdbx_seq_one_letter_code
_entity_poly.pdbx_strand_id
1 'polypeptide(L)'
;MRYLPLTDTDRKDMLATIGAKSIDDLFVDVPAVAQLDGPIRDLPMHASEMAVERHMKARAAKNLAAGDAPFFLGAGAYRHHVPASVDTVIQRGEFLTAYTPYQPEIAQGTLQMLFEFQTQVARLYGCAVANASLYDGSTACWEAVAMATRVTKRKRAVLSGALHPHYREVVKTMARFTGDEIADAQPAITPEVDLDGLIARIDDDTACVVVQYPDILGRVCDLSKVAEAAHEKGALLVAVNTEPVALGAIRSPGEMGADIVVGEGQSIGVGLQFGGPYLGLFAVRDPKHMRQMPGRLCGETVDAEGRRGFVLTLSTREQHIRR
;
A
#
# COMPACT_ATOMS: atom_id res chain seq x y z
N MET A 1 8.81 -27.46 -14.35
CA MET A 1 8.94 -27.87 -12.92
C MET A 1 7.70 -28.68 -12.50
N ARG A 2 7.80 -29.75 -11.71
CA ARG A 2 6.60 -30.49 -11.23
C ARG A 2 6.01 -29.71 -10.05
N TYR A 3 4.80 -29.16 -10.21
CA TYR A 3 4.14 -28.37 -9.16
C TYR A 3 3.79 -29.22 -7.94
N LEU A 4 3.33 -30.46 -8.19
CA LEU A 4 3.04 -31.42 -7.12
C LEU A 4 4.32 -32.21 -6.82
N PRO A 5 4.85 -32.14 -5.60
CA PRO A 5 6.08 -32.82 -5.23
C PRO A 5 5.89 -34.33 -5.02
N LEU A 6 4.66 -34.73 -4.65
CA LEU A 6 4.32 -36.12 -4.31
C LEU A 6 4.17 -37.00 -5.55
N THR A 7 4.93 -38.10 -5.54
CA THR A 7 4.85 -39.18 -6.53
C THR A 7 3.62 -40.06 -6.30
N ASP A 8 3.33 -40.95 -7.27
CA ASP A 8 2.25 -41.93 -7.11
C ASP A 8 2.54 -42.93 -5.98
N THR A 9 3.81 -43.21 -5.69
CA THR A 9 4.22 -44.03 -4.55
C THR A 9 3.88 -43.32 -3.24
N ASP A 10 4.31 -42.07 -3.08
CA ASP A 10 4.02 -41.28 -1.87
C ASP A 10 2.52 -41.21 -1.60
N ARG A 11 1.72 -40.97 -2.65
CA ARG A 11 0.26 -40.91 -2.54
C ARG A 11 -0.35 -42.25 -2.08
N LYS A 12 0.12 -43.37 -2.61
CA LYS A 12 -0.36 -44.71 -2.21
C LYS A 12 -0.01 -45.02 -0.76
N ASP A 13 1.21 -44.74 -0.34
CA ASP A 13 1.68 -44.99 1.02
C ASP A 13 0.94 -44.10 2.04
N MET A 14 0.70 -42.84 1.68
CA MET A 14 -0.11 -41.92 2.50
C MET A 14 -1.56 -42.39 2.64
N LEU A 15 -2.21 -42.79 1.53
CA LEU A 15 -3.58 -43.31 1.54
C LEU A 15 -3.70 -44.59 2.38
N ALA A 16 -2.77 -45.53 2.22
CA ALA A 16 -2.72 -46.77 3.00
C ALA A 16 -2.56 -46.49 4.51
N THR A 17 -1.73 -45.50 4.87
CA THR A 17 -1.49 -45.09 6.26
C THR A 17 -2.76 -44.60 6.95
N ILE A 18 -3.60 -43.84 6.25
CA ILE A 18 -4.86 -43.29 6.78
C ILE A 18 -6.07 -44.21 6.53
N GLY A 19 -5.88 -45.35 5.86
CA GLY A 19 -6.93 -46.31 5.55
C GLY A 19 -7.90 -45.87 4.43
N ALA A 20 -7.54 -44.86 3.64
CA ALA A 20 -8.31 -44.41 2.49
C ALA A 20 -7.98 -45.25 1.25
N LYS A 21 -8.99 -45.59 0.44
CA LYS A 21 -8.83 -46.37 -0.79
C LYS A 21 -8.56 -45.49 -2.00
N SER A 22 -9.02 -44.25 -1.98
CA SER A 22 -8.88 -43.30 -3.07
C SER A 22 -8.72 -41.86 -2.58
N ILE A 23 -8.34 -40.96 -3.48
CA ILE A 23 -8.33 -39.52 -3.19
C ILE A 23 -9.76 -39.01 -2.91
N ASP A 24 -10.77 -39.58 -3.56
CA ASP A 24 -12.17 -39.16 -3.39
C ASP A 24 -12.67 -39.41 -1.96
N ASP A 25 -12.11 -40.42 -1.27
CA ASP A 25 -12.42 -40.72 0.13
C ASP A 25 -12.03 -39.56 1.08
N LEU A 26 -11.14 -38.65 0.65
CA LEU A 26 -10.74 -37.46 1.42
C LEU A 26 -11.76 -36.31 1.34
N PHE A 27 -12.73 -36.40 0.44
CA PHE A 27 -13.71 -35.35 0.16
C PHE A 27 -15.14 -35.73 0.54
N VAL A 28 -15.35 -36.82 1.29
CA VAL A 28 -16.68 -37.29 1.71
C VAL A 28 -17.47 -36.28 2.54
N ASP A 29 -16.79 -35.35 3.21
CA ASP A 29 -17.40 -34.26 3.98
C ASP A 29 -17.92 -33.12 3.08
N VAL A 30 -17.53 -33.07 1.80
CA VAL A 30 -18.03 -32.09 0.83
C VAL A 30 -19.40 -32.55 0.32
N PRO A 31 -20.49 -31.80 0.56
CA PRO A 31 -21.81 -32.20 0.10
C PRO A 31 -21.85 -32.42 -1.41
N ALA A 32 -22.48 -33.49 -1.88
CA ALA A 32 -22.54 -33.84 -3.31
C ALA A 32 -23.08 -32.69 -4.18
N VAL A 33 -24.01 -31.88 -3.66
CA VAL A 33 -24.56 -30.70 -4.34
C VAL A 33 -23.53 -29.59 -4.60
N ALA A 34 -22.43 -29.58 -3.83
CA ALA A 34 -21.32 -28.63 -3.99
C ALA A 34 -20.19 -29.18 -4.89
N GLN A 35 -20.25 -30.46 -5.28
CA GLN A 35 -19.27 -31.07 -6.15
C GLN A 35 -19.62 -30.81 -7.62
N LEU A 36 -18.59 -30.63 -8.44
CA LEU A 36 -18.75 -30.61 -9.90
C LEU A 36 -18.90 -32.04 -10.41
N ASP A 37 -19.67 -32.22 -11.49
CA ASP A 37 -19.88 -33.50 -12.18
C ASP A 37 -18.66 -33.94 -13.01
N GLY A 38 -17.59 -33.14 -13.00
CA GLY A 38 -16.35 -33.40 -13.72
C GLY A 38 -15.41 -32.19 -13.65
N PRO A 39 -14.43 -32.12 -14.56
CA PRO A 39 -13.57 -30.95 -14.70
C PRO A 39 -14.37 -29.66 -14.99
N ILE A 40 -13.73 -28.52 -14.75
CA ILE A 40 -14.31 -27.22 -15.09
C ILE A 40 -14.59 -27.17 -16.60
N ARG A 41 -15.87 -27.00 -16.96
CA ARG A 41 -16.31 -26.94 -18.35
C ARG A 41 -15.57 -25.82 -19.09
N ASP A 42 -15.20 -26.09 -20.33
CA ASP A 42 -14.46 -25.19 -21.21
C ASP A 42 -13.03 -24.79 -20.76
N LEU A 43 -12.50 -25.42 -19.69
CA LEU A 43 -11.12 -25.23 -19.26
C LEU A 43 -10.25 -26.41 -19.75
N PRO A 44 -9.19 -26.15 -20.54
CA PRO A 44 -8.25 -27.20 -20.92
C PRO A 44 -7.57 -27.82 -19.69
N MET A 45 -7.44 -29.15 -19.66
CA MET A 45 -6.91 -29.89 -18.51
C MET A 45 -5.45 -29.55 -18.19
N HIS A 46 -4.62 -29.35 -19.21
CA HIS A 46 -3.22 -28.98 -19.03
C HIS A 46 -2.64 -28.30 -20.29
N ALA A 47 -1.54 -27.59 -20.08
CA ALA A 47 -0.64 -27.14 -21.13
C ALA A 47 0.80 -27.35 -20.64
N SER A 48 1.73 -27.60 -21.56
CA SER A 48 3.14 -27.63 -21.18
C SER A 48 3.64 -26.23 -20.85
N GLU A 49 4.66 -26.15 -20.00
CA GLU A 49 5.33 -24.89 -19.63
C GLU A 49 5.71 -24.07 -20.87
N MET A 50 6.31 -24.72 -21.87
CA MET A 50 6.67 -24.07 -23.15
C MET A 50 5.46 -23.53 -23.93
N ALA A 51 4.32 -24.23 -23.91
CA ALA A 51 3.11 -23.78 -24.60
C ALA A 51 2.51 -22.55 -23.91
N VAL A 52 2.50 -22.54 -22.57
CA VAL A 52 2.05 -21.40 -21.77
C VAL A 52 2.95 -20.20 -22.00
N GLU A 53 4.28 -20.37 -21.93
CA GLU A 53 5.22 -19.27 -22.19
C GLU A 53 5.03 -18.66 -23.57
N ARG A 54 4.96 -19.49 -24.61
CA ARG A 54 4.77 -19.00 -25.99
C ARG A 54 3.46 -18.24 -26.12
N HIS A 55 2.38 -18.74 -25.51
CA HIS A 55 1.09 -18.07 -25.50
C HIS A 55 1.20 -16.69 -24.84
N MET A 56 1.76 -16.62 -23.63
CA MET A 56 1.87 -15.38 -22.86
C MET A 56 2.79 -14.36 -23.55
N LYS A 57 3.93 -14.79 -24.11
CA LYS A 57 4.82 -13.94 -24.92
C LYS A 57 4.09 -13.33 -26.13
N ALA A 58 3.31 -14.13 -26.85
CA ALA A 58 2.52 -13.65 -27.99
C ALA A 58 1.42 -12.66 -27.59
N ARG A 59 0.85 -12.78 -26.38
CA ARG A 59 -0.11 -11.82 -25.83
C ARG A 59 0.59 -10.52 -25.41
N ALA A 60 1.69 -10.62 -24.69
CA ALA A 60 2.46 -9.46 -24.21
C ALA A 60 2.97 -8.59 -25.38
N ALA A 61 3.36 -9.20 -26.50
CA ALA A 61 3.82 -8.50 -27.70
C ALA A 61 2.74 -7.64 -28.39
N LYS A 62 1.47 -7.72 -27.97
CA LYS A 62 0.39 -6.85 -28.46
C LYS A 62 0.33 -5.52 -27.72
N ASN A 63 1.03 -5.39 -26.59
CA ASN A 63 1.08 -4.16 -25.81
C ASN A 63 2.19 -3.25 -26.33
N LEU A 64 1.98 -1.94 -26.25
CA LEU A 64 3.07 -0.95 -26.36
C LEU A 64 3.60 -0.67 -24.96
N ALA A 65 4.83 -1.06 -24.66
CA ALA A 65 5.40 -0.80 -23.35
C ALA A 65 5.74 0.69 -23.20
N ALA A 66 5.61 1.23 -21.97
CA ALA A 66 6.04 2.59 -21.66
C ALA A 66 7.55 2.82 -21.91
N GLY A 67 8.32 1.73 -22.00
CA GLY A 67 9.72 1.69 -22.38
C GLY A 67 9.99 2.13 -23.82
N ASP A 68 9.06 1.81 -24.72
CA ASP A 68 9.27 1.73 -26.16
C ASP A 68 8.78 2.99 -26.91
N ALA A 69 8.16 3.94 -26.19
CA ALA A 69 7.67 5.20 -26.73
C ALA A 69 7.79 6.33 -25.69
N PRO A 70 7.73 7.61 -26.12
CA PRO A 70 7.59 8.73 -25.19
C PRO A 70 6.38 8.54 -24.26
N PHE A 71 6.61 8.53 -22.94
CA PHE A 71 5.58 8.28 -21.94
C PHE A 71 5.63 9.35 -20.86
N PHE A 72 4.70 10.31 -20.94
CA PHE A 72 4.62 11.49 -20.05
C PHE A 72 3.21 11.69 -19.48
N LEU A 73 2.46 10.61 -19.29
CA LEU A 73 1.08 10.68 -18.79
C LEU A 73 1.01 11.16 -17.33
N GLY A 74 2.03 10.88 -16.53
CA GLY A 74 2.11 11.32 -15.13
C GLY A 74 1.00 10.74 -14.27
N ALA A 75 0.33 11.61 -13.50
CA ALA A 75 -0.82 11.25 -12.66
C ALA A 75 -0.54 10.07 -11.70
N GLY A 76 0.57 10.13 -10.96
CA GLY A 76 0.92 9.11 -9.96
C GLY A 76 1.53 7.82 -10.51
N ALA A 77 1.78 7.73 -11.82
CA ALA A 77 2.48 6.61 -12.44
C ALA A 77 3.60 7.15 -13.34
N TYR A 78 4.84 7.05 -12.87
CA TYR A 78 6.00 7.67 -13.50
C TYR A 78 7.03 6.62 -13.91
N ARG A 79 7.51 6.72 -15.15
CA ARG A 79 8.56 5.82 -15.63
C ARG A 79 9.88 6.20 -14.95
N HIS A 80 10.32 5.36 -14.02
CA HIS A 80 11.63 5.46 -13.38
C HIS A 80 12.54 4.30 -13.79
N HIS A 81 13.84 4.49 -13.67
CA HIS A 81 14.80 3.41 -13.84
C HIS A 81 14.73 2.46 -12.64
N VAL A 82 14.41 1.19 -12.89
CA VAL A 82 14.48 0.12 -11.89
C VAL A 82 15.85 -0.56 -12.02
N PRO A 83 16.72 -0.51 -10.99
CA PRO A 83 18.02 -1.17 -11.06
C PRO A 83 17.88 -2.68 -11.22
N ALA A 84 18.72 -3.29 -12.07
CA ALA A 84 18.71 -4.75 -12.30
C ALA A 84 19.00 -5.58 -11.02
N SER A 85 19.61 -4.98 -10.01
CA SER A 85 19.78 -5.59 -8.69
C SER A 85 18.45 -5.85 -7.99
N VAL A 86 17.41 -5.04 -8.24
CA VAL A 86 16.07 -5.24 -7.65
C VAL A 86 15.50 -6.57 -8.12
N ASP A 87 15.42 -6.79 -9.43
CA ASP A 87 14.93 -8.05 -10.01
C ASP A 87 15.74 -9.25 -9.51
N THR A 88 17.07 -9.09 -9.42
CA THR A 88 17.95 -10.14 -8.91
C THR A 88 17.64 -10.49 -7.45
N VAL A 89 17.38 -9.50 -6.60
CA VAL A 89 17.10 -9.72 -5.17
C VAL A 89 15.71 -10.32 -4.96
N ILE A 90 14.68 -9.75 -5.59
CA ILE A 90 13.28 -10.18 -5.36
C ILE A 90 12.98 -11.57 -5.91
N GLN A 91 13.80 -12.08 -6.85
CA GLN A 91 13.67 -13.44 -7.39
C GLN A 91 14.37 -14.51 -6.53
N ARG A 92 15.14 -14.13 -5.51
CA ARG A 92 15.74 -15.08 -4.57
C ARG A 92 14.65 -15.71 -3.70
N GLY A 93 14.73 -17.03 -3.49
CA GLY A 93 13.68 -17.80 -2.81
C GLY A 93 13.33 -17.29 -1.42
N GLU A 94 14.33 -16.83 -0.66
CA GLU A 94 14.17 -16.25 0.68
C GLU A 94 13.39 -14.93 0.71
N PHE A 95 13.27 -14.21 -0.41
CA PHE A 95 12.41 -13.03 -0.53
C PHE A 95 11.09 -13.39 -1.21
N LEU A 96 11.16 -14.20 -2.27
CA LEU A 96 10.01 -14.54 -3.12
C LEU A 96 8.96 -15.40 -2.41
N THR A 97 9.39 -16.29 -1.51
CA THR A 97 8.52 -17.29 -0.88
C THR A 97 8.19 -17.02 0.58
N ALA A 98 8.89 -16.06 1.20
CA ALA A 98 8.63 -15.68 2.59
C ALA A 98 7.24 -15.04 2.75
N TYR A 99 6.62 -15.26 3.91
CA TYR A 99 5.36 -14.61 4.27
C TYR A 99 5.55 -13.66 5.46
N THR A 100 4.46 -13.19 6.04
CA THR A 100 4.48 -12.25 7.17
C THR A 100 5.41 -12.78 8.27
N PRO A 101 6.38 -11.96 8.76
CA PRO A 101 7.41 -12.41 9.70
C PRO A 101 6.88 -12.54 11.14
N TYR A 102 5.94 -13.47 11.36
CA TYR A 102 5.35 -13.74 12.67
C TYR A 102 6.30 -14.43 13.67
N GLN A 103 7.34 -15.12 13.16
CA GLN A 103 8.37 -15.79 13.95
C GLN A 103 9.67 -14.97 13.87
N PRO A 104 9.84 -13.96 14.74
CA PRO A 104 10.91 -12.97 14.58
C PRO A 104 12.32 -13.56 14.63
N GLU A 105 12.54 -14.63 15.39
CA GLU A 105 13.83 -15.29 15.60
C GLU A 105 14.43 -15.86 14.31
N ILE A 106 13.57 -16.23 13.35
CA ILE A 106 13.97 -16.78 12.04
C ILE A 106 13.70 -15.81 10.87
N ALA A 107 13.30 -14.57 11.16
CA ALA A 107 12.90 -13.58 10.16
C ALA A 107 13.59 -12.20 10.32
N GLN A 108 14.69 -12.14 11.06
CA GLN A 108 15.40 -10.87 11.36
C GLN A 108 15.82 -10.09 10.11
N GLY A 109 16.22 -10.75 9.02
CA GLY A 109 16.60 -10.07 7.78
C GLY A 109 15.44 -9.28 7.16
N THR A 110 14.26 -9.90 7.06
CA THR A 110 13.04 -9.24 6.57
C THR A 110 12.58 -8.14 7.52
N LEU A 111 12.64 -8.37 8.84
CA LEU A 111 12.23 -7.39 9.84
C LEU A 111 13.16 -6.16 9.85
N GLN A 112 14.47 -6.36 9.72
CA GLN A 112 15.41 -5.27 9.57
C GLN A 112 15.13 -4.48 8.28
N MET A 113 14.89 -5.15 7.16
CA MET A 113 14.52 -4.49 5.89
C MET A 113 13.27 -3.62 6.05
N LEU A 114 12.23 -4.11 6.74
CA LEU A 114 11.02 -3.34 7.02
C LEU A 114 11.30 -2.14 7.94
N PHE A 115 12.15 -2.30 8.95
CA PHE A 115 12.55 -1.22 9.83
C PHE A 115 13.33 -0.12 9.09
N GLU A 116 14.25 -0.51 8.20
CA GLU A 116 15.01 0.40 7.36
C GLU A 116 14.12 1.10 6.32
N PHE A 117 13.18 0.40 5.71
CA PHE A 117 12.15 0.97 4.85
C PHE A 117 11.33 2.05 5.57
N GLN A 118 10.81 1.74 6.77
CA GLN A 118 10.10 2.71 7.59
C GLN A 118 10.96 3.94 7.91
N THR A 119 12.23 3.72 8.22
CA THR A 119 13.19 4.80 8.51
C THR A 119 13.39 5.69 7.29
N GLN A 120 13.52 5.10 6.09
CA GLN A 120 13.65 5.82 4.84
C GLN A 120 12.40 6.66 4.55
N VAL A 121 11.21 6.08 4.66
CA VAL A 121 9.93 6.79 4.43
C VAL A 121 9.73 7.92 5.43
N ALA A 122 9.97 7.67 6.72
CA ALA A 122 9.85 8.70 7.76
C ALA A 122 10.77 9.89 7.48
N ARG A 123 12.04 9.64 7.12
CA ARG A 123 13.00 10.70 6.76
C ARG A 123 12.59 11.44 5.49
N LEU A 124 12.17 10.72 4.44
CA LEU A 124 11.74 11.31 3.18
C LEU A 124 10.54 12.25 3.36
N TYR A 125 9.62 11.89 4.24
CA TYR A 125 8.41 12.66 4.51
C TYR A 125 8.56 13.70 5.63
N GLY A 126 9.73 13.81 6.27
CA GLY A 126 9.93 14.70 7.42
C GLY A 126 9.05 14.32 8.62
N CYS A 127 8.79 13.04 8.80
CA CYS A 127 7.90 12.46 9.80
C CYS A 127 8.67 11.64 10.84
N ALA A 128 8.04 11.33 11.97
CA ALA A 128 8.69 10.58 13.05
C ALA A 128 8.57 9.06 12.87
N VAL A 129 7.43 8.56 12.36
CA VAL A 129 7.17 7.12 12.24
C VAL A 129 6.45 6.83 10.92
N ALA A 130 6.88 5.80 10.21
CA ALA A 130 6.18 5.24 9.06
C ALA A 130 5.79 3.77 9.32
N ASN A 131 4.74 3.29 8.67
CA ASN A 131 4.34 1.89 8.72
C ASN A 131 5.08 1.02 7.69
N ALA A 132 4.90 -0.29 7.79
CA ALA A 132 5.46 -1.27 6.87
C ALA A 132 4.55 -1.50 5.65
N SER A 133 4.20 -0.42 4.95
CA SER A 133 3.39 -0.36 3.71
C SER A 133 1.87 -0.46 3.84
N LEU A 134 1.19 0.01 2.79
CA LEU A 134 -0.21 -0.22 2.43
C LEU A 134 -0.30 -0.66 0.96
N TYR A 135 -1.51 -0.96 0.47
CA TYR A 135 -1.73 -1.51 -0.87
C TYR A 135 -1.32 -0.56 -2.01
N ASP A 136 -1.73 0.70 -1.93
CA ASP A 136 -1.39 1.75 -2.90
C ASP A 136 -1.60 3.13 -2.25
N GLY A 137 -1.16 4.21 -2.91
CA GLY A 137 -1.33 5.55 -2.36
C GLY A 137 -2.80 6.00 -2.21
N SER A 138 -3.73 5.45 -3.00
CA SER A 138 -5.15 5.85 -2.97
C SER A 138 -5.86 5.32 -1.73
N THR A 139 -5.58 4.08 -1.36
CA THR A 139 -6.04 3.44 -0.13
C THR A 139 -5.32 4.02 1.07
N ALA A 140 -4.04 4.39 0.96
CA ALA A 140 -3.33 5.14 2.00
C ALA A 140 -3.95 6.52 2.28
N CYS A 141 -4.40 7.23 1.24
CA CYS A 141 -5.14 8.48 1.36
C CYS A 141 -6.44 8.29 2.17
N TRP A 142 -7.23 7.26 1.86
CA TRP A 142 -8.42 6.94 2.65
C TRP A 142 -8.08 6.59 4.10
N GLU A 143 -7.09 5.73 4.33
CA GLU A 143 -6.70 5.36 5.69
C GLU A 143 -6.23 6.57 6.52
N ALA A 144 -5.63 7.58 5.89
CA ALA A 144 -5.26 8.83 6.56
C ALA A 144 -6.49 9.62 7.01
N VAL A 145 -7.51 9.71 6.15
CA VAL A 145 -8.80 10.32 6.50
C VAL A 145 -9.47 9.56 7.65
N ALA A 146 -9.56 8.23 7.53
CA ALA A 146 -10.14 7.37 8.57
C ALA A 146 -9.36 7.43 9.89
N MET A 147 -8.04 7.58 9.82
CA MET A 147 -7.20 7.78 10.99
C MET A 147 -7.44 9.15 11.64
N ALA A 148 -7.52 10.21 10.84
CA ALA A 148 -7.78 11.55 11.34
C ALA A 148 -9.15 11.65 12.02
N THR A 149 -10.18 10.96 11.51
CA THR A 149 -11.51 10.93 12.14
C THR A 149 -11.48 10.20 13.49
N ARG A 150 -10.67 9.15 13.65
CA ARG A 150 -10.44 8.49 14.94
C ARG A 150 -9.69 9.38 15.94
N VAL A 151 -8.71 10.13 15.48
CA VAL A 151 -7.90 11.03 16.33
C VAL A 151 -8.72 12.23 16.81
N THR A 152 -9.43 12.89 15.89
CA THR A 152 -10.19 14.13 16.17
C THR A 152 -11.60 13.86 16.69
N LYS A 153 -12.13 12.65 16.49
CA LYS A 153 -13.53 12.26 16.75
C LYS A 153 -14.54 13.08 15.93
N ARG A 154 -14.12 13.57 14.77
CA ARG A 154 -14.92 14.33 13.82
C ARG A 154 -15.06 13.56 12.51
N LYS A 155 -16.04 13.93 11.69
CA LYS A 155 -16.45 13.16 10.50
C LYS A 155 -16.34 13.91 9.18
N ARG A 156 -15.86 15.16 9.19
CA ARG A 156 -15.73 15.97 7.99
C ARG A 156 -14.29 16.00 7.47
N ALA A 157 -14.10 15.71 6.19
CA ALA A 157 -12.80 15.82 5.52
C ALA A 157 -12.87 16.83 4.37
N VAL A 158 -11.97 17.80 4.37
CA VAL A 158 -11.85 18.80 3.30
C VAL A 158 -10.80 18.33 2.30
N LEU A 159 -11.18 18.12 1.05
CA LEU A 159 -10.24 17.71 -0.01
C LEU A 159 -9.88 18.90 -0.89
N SER A 160 -8.57 19.11 -1.12
CA SER A 160 -8.06 20.03 -2.13
C SER A 160 -8.62 19.68 -3.51
N GLY A 161 -8.94 20.70 -4.33
CA GLY A 161 -9.37 20.50 -5.71
C GLY A 161 -8.33 19.79 -6.58
N ALA A 162 -7.05 19.97 -6.25
CA ALA A 162 -5.92 19.42 -6.99
C ALA A 162 -5.41 18.06 -6.48
N LEU A 163 -6.20 17.38 -5.64
CA LEU A 163 -5.97 15.97 -5.31
C LEU A 163 -6.29 15.08 -6.53
N HIS A 164 -5.48 14.04 -6.74
CA HIS A 164 -5.65 13.04 -7.78
C HIS A 164 -7.11 12.54 -7.84
N PRO A 165 -7.76 12.56 -9.03
CA PRO A 165 -9.18 12.24 -9.16
C PRO A 165 -9.53 10.85 -8.63
N HIS A 166 -8.75 9.81 -8.97
CA HIS A 166 -8.99 8.45 -8.44
C HIS A 166 -8.83 8.36 -6.91
N TYR A 167 -7.95 9.15 -6.29
CA TYR A 167 -7.77 9.13 -4.83
C TYR A 167 -8.99 9.76 -4.16
N ARG A 168 -9.50 10.86 -4.72
CA ARG A 168 -10.77 11.48 -4.32
C ARG A 168 -11.94 10.51 -4.47
N GLU A 169 -12.01 9.75 -5.57
CA GLU A 169 -13.05 8.74 -5.79
C GLU A 169 -13.00 7.60 -4.77
N VAL A 170 -11.80 7.11 -4.43
CA VAL A 170 -11.61 6.11 -3.37
C VAL A 170 -12.08 6.66 -2.02
N VAL A 171 -11.66 7.86 -1.64
CA VAL A 171 -12.12 8.51 -0.39
C VAL A 171 -13.64 8.65 -0.37
N LYS A 172 -14.25 9.16 -1.45
CA LYS A 172 -15.70 9.30 -1.58
C LYS A 172 -16.43 7.96 -1.52
N THR A 173 -15.88 6.92 -2.14
CA THR A 173 -16.47 5.58 -2.15
C THR A 173 -16.48 5.01 -0.75
N MET A 174 -15.37 5.11 -0.02
CA MET A 174 -15.26 4.58 1.33
C MET A 174 -16.11 5.37 2.34
N ALA A 175 -16.14 6.70 2.22
CA ALA A 175 -16.94 7.58 3.07
C ALA A 175 -18.45 7.24 3.10
N ARG A 176 -18.99 6.68 2.00
CA ARG A 176 -20.39 6.20 1.93
C ARG A 176 -20.71 5.13 2.97
N PHE A 177 -19.72 4.32 3.35
CA PHE A 177 -19.89 3.21 4.28
C PHE A 177 -19.63 3.59 5.73
N THR A 178 -19.02 4.75 5.97
CA THR A 178 -18.58 5.21 7.30
C THR A 178 -19.26 6.50 7.75
N GLY A 179 -20.09 7.11 6.89
CA GLY A 179 -20.85 8.32 7.17
C GLY A 179 -20.00 9.58 7.27
N ASP A 180 -18.78 9.57 6.71
CA ASP A 180 -17.90 10.74 6.68
C ASP A 180 -18.39 11.76 5.64
N GLU A 181 -18.42 13.04 6.01
CA GLU A 181 -18.77 14.13 5.12
C GLU A 181 -17.52 14.57 4.34
N ILE A 182 -17.61 14.58 3.02
CA ILE A 182 -16.49 14.93 2.14
C ILE A 182 -16.76 16.29 1.50
N ALA A 183 -16.06 17.32 1.97
CA ALA A 183 -16.10 18.68 1.43
C ALA A 183 -15.03 18.84 0.35
N ASP A 184 -15.42 18.69 -0.92
CA ASP A 184 -14.49 18.60 -2.03
C ASP A 184 -14.74 19.70 -3.09
N ALA A 185 -13.74 19.96 -3.93
CA ALA A 185 -13.80 20.97 -4.98
C ALA A 185 -13.17 20.43 -6.26
N GLN A 186 -13.44 21.07 -7.39
CA GLN A 186 -12.73 20.82 -8.64
C GLN A 186 -11.38 21.55 -8.65
N PRO A 187 -10.37 21.05 -9.38
CA PRO A 187 -9.11 21.77 -9.50
C PRO A 187 -9.31 23.08 -10.26
N ALA A 188 -8.79 24.17 -9.70
CA ALA A 188 -8.60 25.40 -10.47
C ALA A 188 -7.44 25.20 -11.46
N ILE A 189 -7.72 25.37 -12.75
CA ILE A 189 -6.74 25.28 -13.84
C ILE A 189 -6.01 26.62 -13.96
N THR A 190 -5.21 26.93 -12.95
CA THR A 190 -4.42 28.15 -12.80
C THR A 190 -2.99 27.79 -12.39
N PRO A 191 -1.99 28.64 -12.69
CA PRO A 191 -0.61 28.38 -12.28
C PRO A 191 -0.43 28.28 -10.75
N GLU A 192 -1.22 29.04 -9.99
CA GLU A 192 -1.16 29.07 -8.53
C GLU A 192 -2.13 28.07 -7.90
N VAL A 193 -1.74 27.55 -6.73
CA VAL A 193 -2.59 26.69 -5.90
C VAL A 193 -3.56 27.56 -5.10
N ASP A 194 -4.86 27.24 -5.17
CA ASP A 194 -5.91 27.93 -4.40
C ASP A 194 -5.92 27.48 -2.93
N LEU A 195 -4.96 27.98 -2.15
CA LEU A 195 -4.88 27.71 -0.71
C LEU A 195 -5.97 28.44 0.07
N ASP A 196 -6.37 29.64 -0.34
CA ASP A 196 -7.38 30.43 0.37
C ASP A 196 -8.76 29.78 0.26
N GLY A 197 -9.16 29.30 -0.93
CA GLY A 197 -10.40 28.54 -1.13
C GLY A 197 -10.38 27.17 -0.44
N LEU A 198 -9.20 26.59 -0.22
CA LEU A 198 -9.06 25.40 0.63
C LEU A 198 -9.29 25.75 2.11
N ILE A 199 -8.62 26.79 2.62
CA ILE A 199 -8.70 27.23 4.01
C ILE A 199 -10.12 27.69 4.37
N ALA A 200 -10.81 28.39 3.48
CA ALA A 200 -12.18 28.87 3.69
C ALA A 200 -13.22 27.75 3.93
N ARG A 201 -12.90 26.50 3.60
CA ARG A 201 -13.77 25.32 3.82
C ARG A 201 -13.47 24.59 5.12
N ILE A 202 -12.47 25.02 5.89
CA ILE A 202 -12.12 24.45 7.19
C ILE A 202 -13.03 25.09 8.25
N ASP A 203 -13.81 24.26 8.95
CA ASP A 203 -14.62 24.66 10.10
C ASP A 203 -14.27 23.85 11.36
N ASP A 204 -15.01 24.08 12.45
CA ASP A 204 -14.79 23.44 13.75
C ASP A 204 -15.13 21.93 13.75
N ASP A 205 -15.87 21.45 12.73
CA ASP A 205 -16.24 20.05 12.53
C ASP A 205 -15.24 19.30 11.62
N THR A 206 -14.29 19.99 11.01
CA THR A 206 -13.24 19.37 10.18
C THR A 206 -12.35 18.45 11.03
N ALA A 207 -12.26 17.18 10.59
CA ALA A 207 -11.32 16.18 11.08
C ALA A 207 -9.95 16.34 10.42
N CYS A 208 -9.94 16.52 9.10
CA CYS A 208 -8.70 16.74 8.36
C CYS A 208 -8.88 17.52 7.06
N VAL A 209 -7.77 18.10 6.62
CA VAL A 209 -7.60 18.70 5.31
C VAL A 209 -6.63 17.83 4.51
N VAL A 210 -7.02 17.43 3.30
CA VAL A 210 -6.22 16.58 2.41
C VAL A 210 -5.71 17.40 1.24
N VAL A 211 -4.39 17.47 1.09
CA VAL A 211 -3.69 18.13 -0.02
C VAL A 211 -2.81 17.14 -0.75
N GLN A 212 -2.55 17.37 -2.04
CA GLN A 212 -1.52 16.62 -2.77
C GLN A 212 -0.29 17.50 -2.97
N TYR A 213 0.90 16.93 -2.83
CA TYR A 213 2.17 17.63 -2.92
C TYR A 213 3.29 16.78 -3.56
N PRO A 214 3.85 17.19 -4.72
CA PRO A 214 3.28 18.15 -5.67
C PRO A 214 1.87 17.76 -6.10
N ASP A 215 1.04 18.73 -6.48
CA ASP A 215 -0.35 18.45 -6.82
C ASP A 215 -0.52 17.81 -8.20
N ILE A 216 -1.76 17.42 -8.57
CA ILE A 216 -2.03 16.72 -9.83
C ILE A 216 -1.67 17.54 -11.08
N LEU A 217 -1.55 18.87 -10.96
CA LEU A 217 -1.13 19.78 -12.03
C LEU A 217 0.39 20.05 -12.01
N GLY A 218 1.12 19.41 -11.10
CA GLY A 218 2.57 19.55 -10.94
C GLY A 218 3.00 20.78 -10.14
N ARG A 219 2.08 21.46 -9.44
CA ARG A 219 2.39 22.67 -8.67
C ARG A 219 2.99 22.31 -7.31
N VAL A 220 3.97 23.11 -6.88
CA VAL A 220 4.63 23.04 -5.58
C VAL A 220 4.29 24.30 -4.81
N CYS A 221 3.81 24.16 -3.57
CA CYS A 221 3.43 25.28 -2.72
C CYS A 221 3.85 25.04 -1.26
N ASP A 222 3.96 26.11 -0.47
CA ASP A 222 4.21 26.01 0.96
C ASP A 222 2.92 25.63 1.70
N LEU A 223 2.93 24.46 2.34
CA LEU A 223 1.78 23.92 3.06
C LEU A 223 1.60 24.52 4.47
N SER A 224 2.56 25.30 4.97
CA SER A 224 2.58 25.80 6.35
C SER A 224 1.30 26.58 6.70
N LYS A 225 0.81 27.41 5.78
CA LYS A 225 -0.44 28.18 5.98
C LYS A 225 -1.66 27.28 6.13
N VAL A 226 -1.73 26.18 5.38
CA VAL A 226 -2.84 25.22 5.48
C VAL A 226 -2.74 24.43 6.78
N ALA A 227 -1.51 24.06 7.19
CA ALA A 227 -1.26 23.40 8.46
C ALA A 227 -1.72 24.25 9.64
N GLU A 228 -1.30 25.53 9.68
CA GLU A 228 -1.70 26.49 10.71
C GLU A 228 -3.22 26.62 10.78
N ALA A 229 -3.90 26.87 9.66
CA ALA A 229 -5.36 27.00 9.62
C ALA A 229 -6.10 25.71 10.05
N ALA A 230 -5.59 24.53 9.66
CA ALA A 230 -6.15 23.26 10.12
C ALA A 230 -5.97 23.09 11.63
N HIS A 231 -4.77 23.36 12.16
CA HIS A 231 -4.45 23.21 13.58
C HIS A 231 -5.21 24.19 14.47
N GLU A 232 -5.45 25.43 14.02
CA GLU A 232 -6.31 26.40 14.73
C GLU A 232 -7.73 25.87 14.97
N LYS A 233 -8.22 25.01 14.08
CA LYS A 233 -9.52 24.32 14.19
C LYS A 233 -9.44 22.94 14.86
N GLY A 234 -8.24 22.50 15.23
CA GLY A 234 -7.98 21.16 15.76
C GLY A 234 -8.10 20.03 14.72
N ALA A 235 -8.13 20.37 13.43
CA ALA A 235 -8.07 19.41 12.32
C ALA A 235 -6.62 19.00 12.04
N LEU A 236 -6.42 17.84 11.42
CA LEU A 236 -5.10 17.39 10.96
C LEU A 236 -4.86 17.75 9.49
N LEU A 237 -3.62 18.07 9.14
CA LEU A 237 -3.21 18.16 7.73
C LEU A 237 -2.71 16.80 7.24
N VAL A 238 -3.33 16.30 6.17
CA VAL A 238 -2.92 15.10 5.43
C VAL A 238 -2.31 15.53 4.11
N ALA A 239 -1.06 15.18 3.87
CA ALA A 239 -0.38 15.41 2.60
C ALA A 239 -0.24 14.09 1.82
N VAL A 240 -0.72 14.09 0.57
CA VAL A 240 -0.62 12.98 -0.38
C VAL A 240 0.53 13.26 -1.35
N ASN A 241 1.50 12.36 -1.44
CA ASN A 241 2.63 12.47 -2.34
C ASN A 241 2.64 11.30 -3.34
N THR A 242 2.38 11.59 -4.61
CA THR A 242 2.35 10.56 -5.66
C THR A 242 3.67 10.44 -6.42
N GLU A 243 4.66 11.24 -6.04
CA GLU A 243 6.02 11.22 -6.62
C GLU A 243 7.05 11.46 -5.51
N PRO A 244 7.43 10.42 -4.75
CA PRO A 244 8.38 10.53 -3.64
C PRO A 244 9.80 10.92 -4.05
N VAL A 245 10.21 10.67 -5.30
CA VAL A 245 11.54 11.09 -5.77
C VAL A 245 11.67 12.62 -5.80
N ALA A 246 10.56 13.34 -6.04
CA ALA A 246 10.55 14.80 -6.04
C ALA A 246 10.97 15.39 -4.68
N LEU A 247 10.68 14.68 -3.57
CA LEU A 247 11.03 15.12 -2.21
C LEU A 247 12.54 15.10 -1.92
N GLY A 248 13.35 14.52 -2.81
CA GLY A 248 14.80 14.71 -2.77
C GLY A 248 15.25 16.13 -3.16
N ALA A 249 14.38 16.91 -3.82
CA ALA A 249 14.68 18.26 -4.31
C ALA A 249 13.83 19.37 -3.67
N ILE A 250 12.72 19.02 -3.03
CA ILE A 250 11.78 19.99 -2.42
C ILE A 250 11.56 19.66 -0.94
N ARG A 251 11.23 20.69 -0.16
CA ARG A 251 10.94 20.56 1.28
C ARG A 251 9.84 19.51 1.51
N SER A 252 10.03 18.67 2.52
CA SER A 252 9.09 17.58 2.83
C SER A 252 7.80 18.10 3.47
N PRO A 253 6.65 17.41 3.31
CA PRO A 253 5.40 17.86 3.90
C PRO A 253 5.40 17.92 5.44
N GLY A 254 6.08 16.96 6.09
CA GLY A 254 6.18 16.93 7.56
C GLY A 254 6.90 18.15 8.13
N GLU A 255 7.95 18.63 7.44
CA GLU A 255 8.64 19.88 7.80
C GLU A 255 7.76 21.12 7.63
N MET A 256 6.73 21.06 6.78
CA MET A 256 5.74 22.14 6.55
C MET A 256 4.46 21.95 7.37
N GLY A 257 4.47 21.04 8.35
CA GLY A 257 3.37 20.92 9.31
C GLY A 257 2.35 19.83 9.04
N ALA A 258 2.50 19.01 7.99
CA ALA A 258 1.61 17.88 7.76
C ALA A 258 1.69 16.86 8.90
N ASP A 259 0.55 16.45 9.44
CA ASP A 259 0.46 15.49 10.55
C ASP A 259 0.55 14.04 10.08
N ILE A 260 -0.01 13.79 8.90
CA ILE A 260 0.00 12.49 8.22
C ILE A 260 0.48 12.73 6.79
N VAL A 261 1.48 11.97 6.36
CA VAL A 261 1.98 12.02 4.99
C VAL A 261 1.84 10.63 4.39
N VAL A 262 1.12 10.54 3.28
CA VAL A 262 0.82 9.28 2.59
C VAL A 262 1.16 9.41 1.12
N GLY A 263 1.30 8.30 0.41
CA GLY A 263 1.70 8.40 -0.97
C GLY A 263 1.85 7.10 -1.71
N GLU A 264 2.28 7.24 -2.97
CA GLU A 264 2.61 6.13 -3.84
C GLU A 264 4.13 5.95 -3.89
N GLY A 265 4.60 4.77 -3.54
CA GLY A 265 6.00 4.39 -3.53
C GLY A 265 6.53 3.95 -4.89
N GLN A 266 5.71 3.85 -5.94
CA GLN A 266 6.12 3.31 -7.23
C GLN A 266 7.46 3.83 -7.75
N SER A 267 7.72 5.14 -7.62
CA SER A 267 8.95 5.73 -8.15
C SER A 267 10.23 5.31 -7.42
N ILE A 268 10.15 4.64 -6.27
CA ILE A 268 11.30 4.13 -5.52
C ILE A 268 11.74 2.73 -5.98
N GLY A 269 11.75 2.51 -7.29
CA GLY A 269 12.26 1.26 -7.90
C GLY A 269 11.20 0.18 -8.14
N VAL A 270 9.93 0.55 -8.28
CA VAL A 270 8.85 -0.34 -8.72
C VAL A 270 8.46 -0.01 -10.17
N GLY A 271 8.24 -1.04 -11.00
CA GLY A 271 7.83 -0.85 -12.39
C GLY A 271 6.37 -0.41 -12.51
N LEU A 272 6.00 0.21 -13.64
CA LEU A 272 4.63 0.69 -13.88
C LEU A 272 3.56 -0.42 -13.87
N GLN A 273 3.91 -1.61 -14.37
CA GLN A 273 3.13 -2.87 -14.28
C GLN A 273 1.62 -2.77 -14.58
N PHE A 274 1.21 -1.77 -15.38
CA PHE A 274 -0.19 -1.47 -15.68
C PHE A 274 -1.07 -1.26 -14.42
N GLY A 275 -0.50 -0.63 -13.39
CA GLY A 275 -1.21 -0.20 -12.18
C GLY A 275 -0.77 -0.88 -10.88
N GLY A 276 0.08 -1.92 -10.92
CA GLY A 276 0.65 -2.52 -9.71
C GLY A 276 1.24 -3.93 -9.88
N PRO A 277 1.74 -4.55 -8.79
CA PRO A 277 1.61 -4.09 -7.40
C PRO A 277 2.43 -2.83 -7.11
N TYR A 278 1.74 -1.82 -6.61
CA TYR A 278 2.31 -0.56 -6.15
C TYR A 278 2.48 -0.59 -4.63
N LEU A 279 2.91 0.53 -4.04
CA LEU A 279 3.34 0.58 -2.66
C LEU A 279 2.75 1.79 -1.96
N GLY A 280 1.72 1.58 -1.14
CA GLY A 280 1.20 2.65 -0.29
C GLY A 280 2.21 3.03 0.79
N LEU A 281 2.63 4.29 0.81
CA LEU A 281 3.47 4.88 1.85
C LEU A 281 2.59 5.57 2.89
N PHE A 282 2.92 5.44 4.18
CA PHE A 282 2.16 6.05 5.26
C PHE A 282 3.07 6.41 6.43
N ALA A 283 3.10 7.69 6.79
CA ALA A 283 3.86 8.21 7.92
C ALA A 283 3.07 9.22 8.73
N VAL A 284 3.44 9.36 10.01
CA VAL A 284 2.89 10.37 10.92
C VAL A 284 4.02 11.20 11.53
N ARG A 285 3.77 12.50 11.65
CA ARG A 285 4.73 13.46 12.21
C ARG A 285 4.87 13.30 13.72
N ASP A 286 3.78 13.09 14.44
CA ASP A 286 3.77 12.93 15.90
C ASP A 286 3.67 11.44 16.30
N PRO A 287 4.65 10.88 17.02
CA PRO A 287 4.63 9.49 17.49
C PRO A 287 3.38 9.11 18.29
N LYS A 288 2.68 10.06 18.92
CA LYS A 288 1.44 9.79 19.67
C LYS A 288 0.34 9.19 18.78
N HIS A 289 0.38 9.50 17.48
CA HIS A 289 -0.59 9.02 16.50
C HIS A 289 -0.35 7.57 16.06
N MET A 290 0.81 6.98 16.38
CA MET A 290 1.19 5.61 16.00
C MET A 290 0.17 4.55 16.46
N ARG A 291 -0.55 4.79 17.57
CA ARG A 291 -1.60 3.87 18.04
C ARG A 291 -2.84 3.81 17.13
N GLN A 292 -3.02 4.79 16.24
CA GLN A 292 -4.12 4.87 15.28
C GLN A 292 -3.68 4.54 13.84
N MET A 293 -2.38 4.32 13.63
CA MET A 293 -1.76 4.04 12.35
C MET A 293 -2.25 2.69 11.79
N PRO A 294 -2.60 2.62 10.49
CA PRO A 294 -2.99 1.39 9.83
C PRO A 294 -1.79 0.48 9.55
N GLY A 295 -2.06 -0.81 9.36
CA GLY A 295 -1.07 -1.78 8.93
C GLY A 295 0.00 -2.11 9.97
N ARG A 296 0.99 -2.88 9.52
CA ARG A 296 2.06 -3.42 10.36
C ARG A 296 3.08 -2.35 10.69
N LEU A 297 3.73 -2.52 11.85
CA LEU A 297 4.85 -1.68 12.25
C LEU A 297 5.98 -2.58 12.75
N CYS A 298 7.18 -2.41 12.20
CA CYS A 298 8.39 -3.05 12.69
C CYS A 298 9.06 -2.15 13.73
N GLY A 299 9.46 -2.71 14.87
CA GLY A 299 10.14 -2.01 15.95
C GLY A 299 11.43 -2.72 16.38
N GLU A 300 12.39 -1.94 16.85
CA GLU A 300 13.59 -2.43 17.50
C GLU A 300 13.28 -2.90 18.94
N THR A 301 13.89 -4.00 19.35
CA THR A 301 13.78 -4.59 20.69
C THR A 301 15.06 -5.34 21.06
N VAL A 302 15.07 -6.02 22.21
CA VAL A 302 16.17 -6.88 22.65
C VAL A 302 15.69 -8.30 22.93
N ASP A 303 16.54 -9.29 22.66
CA ASP A 303 16.30 -10.70 22.98
C ASP A 303 16.59 -11.04 24.46
N ALA A 304 16.49 -12.33 24.81
CA ALA A 304 16.73 -12.82 26.16
C ALA A 304 18.19 -12.60 26.64
N GLU A 305 19.14 -12.48 25.72
CA GLU A 305 20.56 -12.19 25.99
C GLU A 305 20.88 -10.69 25.91
N GLY A 306 19.89 -9.82 25.70
CA GLY A 306 20.07 -8.37 25.57
C GLY A 306 20.62 -7.91 24.22
N ARG A 307 20.65 -8.78 23.21
CA ARG A 307 21.09 -8.43 21.85
C ARG A 307 19.95 -7.75 21.10
N ARG A 308 20.30 -6.76 20.28
CA ARG A 308 19.32 -6.04 19.45
C ARG A 308 18.66 -6.97 18.43
N GLY A 309 17.34 -6.89 18.32
CA GLY A 309 16.54 -7.53 17.30
C GLY A 309 15.36 -6.67 16.86
N PHE A 310 14.61 -7.15 15.88
CA PHE A 310 13.44 -6.47 15.32
C PHE A 310 12.21 -7.36 15.42
N VAL A 311 11.04 -6.78 15.65
CA VAL A 311 9.76 -7.49 15.74
C VAL A 311 8.64 -6.67 15.12
N LEU A 312 7.58 -7.34 14.66
CA LEU A 312 6.31 -6.65 14.46
C LEU A 312 5.75 -6.24 15.83
N THR A 313 5.44 -4.96 15.97
CA THR A 313 5.02 -4.36 17.25
C THR A 313 3.69 -3.64 17.12
N LEU A 314 3.07 -3.37 18.28
CA LEU A 314 1.74 -2.75 18.38
C LEU A 314 0.67 -3.50 17.56
N SER A 315 0.79 -4.83 17.45
CA SER A 315 -0.13 -5.68 16.69
C SER A 315 -1.56 -5.65 17.23
N THR A 316 -1.77 -5.14 18.45
CA THR A 316 -3.11 -4.92 19.02
C THR A 316 -3.95 -3.90 18.25
N ARG A 317 -3.38 -3.20 17.26
CA ARG A 317 -4.11 -2.37 16.29
C ARG A 317 -4.70 -3.15 15.14
N GLU A 318 -4.18 -4.34 14.86
CA GLU A 318 -4.42 -5.08 13.62
C GLU A 318 -5.59 -6.06 13.73
N GLN A 319 -6.14 -6.43 12.57
CA GLN A 319 -7.36 -7.24 12.44
C GLN A 319 -7.28 -8.61 13.13
N HIS A 320 -6.10 -9.24 13.19
CA HIS A 320 -5.97 -10.57 13.80
C HIS A 320 -6.13 -10.52 15.34
N ILE A 321 -6.08 -9.33 15.95
CA ILE A 321 -6.35 -9.11 17.37
C ILE A 321 -7.67 -8.36 17.60
N ARG A 322 -7.95 -7.30 16.81
CA ARG A 322 -9.12 -6.44 16.99
C ARG A 322 -10.33 -6.75 16.10
N ARG A 323 -10.19 -7.73 15.21
CA ARG A 323 -11.18 -8.09 14.18
C ARG A 323 -11.47 -6.93 13.23
#